data_AF-A0A940Z869-F1
#
_entry.id   AF-A0A940Z869-F1
#
_cell.length_a   1.000
_cell.length_b   1.000
_cell.length_c   1.000
_cell.angle_alpha   90.00
_cell.angle_beta   90.00
_cell.angle_gamma   90.00
#
_symmetry.space_group_name_H-M   'P 1'
#
loop_
_entity.id
_entity.type
_entity.pdbx_description
1 polymer ?
#
loop_
_entity_poly.entity_id
_entity_poly.type
_entity_poly.pdbx_seq_one_letter_code
_entity_poly.pdbx_strand_id
1 'polypeptide(L)'
;MIHKAVFAGLVVDENDQLVEAVYIGDDPCYVVNDAGFRRHIPAEYVDHQVFQAMQDLIEGHESMISEQTAKMLGQDDIFSRAMIETQLKNLDQQFKALQESGIPEEGRAYMGMMGFRIKINVHGDVIDIEQPGVEDPGDEDN
;
A
#
# COMPACT_ATOMS: atom_id res chain seq x y z
N MET A 1 11.51 -7.31 -18.04
CA MET A 1 10.07 -7.34 -17.73
C MET A 1 9.73 -5.95 -17.25
N ILE A 2 8.57 -5.41 -17.61
CA ILE A 2 8.20 -4.04 -17.22
C ILE A 2 7.57 -4.12 -15.82
N HIS A 3 8.22 -3.51 -14.84
CA HIS A 3 7.68 -3.40 -13.48
C HIS A 3 6.63 -2.29 -13.44
N LYS A 4 5.59 -2.45 -12.62
CA LYS A 4 4.55 -1.42 -12.45
C LYS A 4 4.71 -0.71 -11.11
N ALA A 5 4.43 0.58 -11.10
CA ALA A 5 4.16 1.32 -9.87
C ALA A 5 2.82 0.84 -9.29
N VAL A 6 2.87 -0.03 -8.29
CA VAL A 6 1.70 -0.78 -7.80
C VAL A 6 0.64 0.17 -7.23
N PHE A 7 1.09 1.21 -6.52
CA PHE A 7 0.22 2.18 -5.85
C PHE A 7 0.10 3.51 -6.61
N ALA A 8 0.31 3.52 -7.94
CA ALA A 8 0.16 4.72 -8.75
C ALA A 8 -1.20 5.41 -8.52
N GLY A 9 -1.19 6.69 -8.18
CA GLY A 9 -2.39 7.47 -7.87
C GLY A 9 -2.85 7.39 -6.40
N LEU A 10 -2.12 6.69 -5.54
CA LEU A 10 -2.39 6.60 -4.09
C LEU A 10 -1.27 7.18 -3.23
N VAL A 11 -0.13 7.52 -3.83
CA VAL A 11 1.05 8.05 -3.14
C VAL A 11 1.00 9.57 -3.10
N VAL A 12 1.21 10.14 -1.91
CA VAL A 12 1.28 11.58 -1.65
C VAL A 12 2.59 11.93 -0.95
N ASP A 13 3.04 13.18 -1.10
CA ASP A 13 4.21 13.70 -0.40
C ASP A 13 3.87 14.27 0.99
N GLU A 14 4.88 14.80 1.68
CA GLU A 14 4.75 15.43 3.02
C GLU A 14 3.81 16.65 3.04
N ASN A 15 3.50 17.22 1.88
CA ASN A 15 2.59 18.36 1.71
C ASN A 15 1.20 17.92 1.23
N ASP A 16 0.89 16.62 1.32
CA ASP A 16 -0.34 16.00 0.83
C ASP A 16 -0.58 16.19 -0.67
N GLN A 17 0.49 16.39 -1.45
CA GLN A 17 0.42 16.51 -2.90
C GLN A 17 0.56 15.14 -3.55
N LEU A 18 -0.29 14.86 -4.54
CA LEU A 18 -0.24 13.61 -5.28
C LEU A 18 1.09 13.47 -6.02
N VAL A 19 1.75 12.32 -5.82
CA VAL A 19 3.01 11.98 -6.45
C VAL A 19 2.74 11.27 -7.77
N GLU A 20 3.29 11.83 -8.84
CA GLU A 20 3.14 11.27 -10.18
C GLU A 20 3.99 9.99 -10.33
N ALA A 21 3.45 8.98 -11.00
CA ALA A 21 4.21 7.80 -11.42
C ALA A 21 4.61 7.93 -12.89
N VAL A 22 5.92 7.91 -13.16
CA VAL A 22 6.51 8.00 -14.50
C VAL A 22 7.43 6.82 -14.76
N TYR A 23 7.85 6.62 -16.00
CA TYR A 23 8.80 5.57 -16.36
C TYR A 23 10.12 6.19 -16.82
N ILE A 24 11.24 5.74 -16.24
CA ILE A 24 12.59 6.01 -16.74
C ILE A 24 13.08 4.76 -17.46
N GLY A 25 12.95 4.75 -18.79
CA GLY A 25 13.11 3.50 -19.54
C GLY A 25 11.98 2.53 -19.21
N ASP A 26 12.32 1.36 -18.68
CA ASP A 26 11.35 0.35 -18.22
C ASP A 26 11.11 0.39 -16.70
N ASP A 27 11.80 1.28 -15.98
CA ASP A 27 11.75 1.35 -14.52
C ASP A 27 10.70 2.38 -14.04
N PRO A 28 9.64 1.95 -13.33
CA PRO A 28 8.65 2.87 -12.77
C PRO A 28 9.25 3.68 -11.63
N CYS A 29 8.96 4.98 -11.59
CA CYS A 29 9.43 5.92 -10.58
C CYS A 29 8.31 6.83 -10.09
N TYR A 30 8.28 7.11 -8.79
CA TYR A 30 7.50 8.16 -8.17
C TYR A 30 8.25 9.49 -8.21
N VAL A 31 7.57 10.57 -8.60
CA VAL A 31 8.19 11.89 -8.78
C VAL A 31 7.77 12.84 -7.66
N VAL A 32 8.70 13.08 -6.72
CA VAL A 32 8.50 14.04 -5.62
C VAL A 32 9.15 15.37 -5.98
N ASN A 33 8.42 16.47 -5.78
CA ASN A 33 8.91 17.82 -6.03
C ASN A 33 9.54 18.42 -4.77
N ASP A 34 10.86 18.37 -4.70
CA ASP A 34 11.63 18.97 -3.61
C ASP A 34 12.07 20.39 -4.01
N ALA A 35 11.23 21.38 -3.71
CA ALA A 35 11.49 22.80 -3.96
C ALA A 35 11.94 23.12 -5.42
N GLY A 36 11.32 22.47 -6.41
CA GLY A 36 11.65 22.61 -7.84
C GLY A 36 12.61 21.54 -8.36
N PHE A 37 13.17 20.70 -7.48
CA PHE A 37 13.97 19.54 -7.85
C PHE A 37 13.08 18.28 -7.90
N ARG A 38 12.84 17.76 -9.11
CA ARG A 38 12.01 16.57 -9.33
C ARG A 38 12.83 15.29 -9.07
N ARG A 39 12.67 14.73 -7.88
CA ARG A 39 13.32 13.49 -7.45
C ARG A 39 12.55 12.32 -8.01
N HIS A 40 13.24 11.43 -8.73
CA HIS A 40 12.66 10.21 -9.24
C HIS A 40 13.06 9.07 -8.31
N ILE A 41 12.08 8.55 -7.58
CA ILE A 41 12.26 7.52 -6.57
C ILE A 41 11.78 6.21 -7.20
N PRO A 42 12.58 5.13 -7.20
CA PRO A 42 12.14 3.85 -7.74
C PRO A 42 10.84 3.38 -7.08
N ALA A 43 9.83 3.04 -7.88
CA ALA A 43 8.53 2.63 -7.35
C ALA A 43 8.65 1.33 -6.53
N GLU A 44 9.52 0.40 -6.95
CA GLU A 44 9.82 -0.83 -6.19
C GLU A 44 10.26 -0.54 -4.76
N TYR A 45 11.06 0.51 -4.52
CA TYR A 45 11.52 0.88 -3.18
C TYR A 45 10.36 1.33 -2.29
N VAL A 46 9.46 2.16 -2.82
CA VAL A 46 8.28 2.63 -2.08
C VAL A 46 7.28 1.49 -1.88
N ASP A 47 6.94 0.80 -2.97
CA ASP A 47 5.95 -0.27 -2.97
C ASP A 47 6.34 -1.35 -1.95
N HIS A 48 7.60 -1.80 -1.93
CA HIS A 48 8.07 -2.80 -0.97
C HIS A 48 7.88 -2.36 0.49
N GLN A 49 8.15 -1.10 0.82
CA GLN A 49 7.92 -0.57 2.17
C GLN A 49 6.44 -0.59 2.55
N VAL A 50 5.54 -0.24 1.62
CA VAL A 50 4.09 -0.30 1.84
C VAL A 50 3.65 -1.74 2.11
N PHE A 51 4.13 -2.71 1.33
CA PHE A 51 3.82 -4.12 1.56
C PHE A 51 4.34 -4.61 2.91
N GLN A 52 5.55 -4.23 3.30
CA GLN A 52 6.11 -4.57 4.61
C GLN A 52 5.25 -3.99 5.75
N ALA A 53 4.85 -2.72 5.65
CA ALA A 53 4.00 -2.10 6.66
C ALA A 53 2.61 -2.74 6.75
N MET A 54 2.02 -3.14 5.61
CA MET A 54 0.76 -3.90 5.60
C MET A 54 0.92 -5.30 6.22
N GLN A 55 2.07 -5.95 6.01
CA GLN A 55 2.38 -7.24 6.63
C GLN A 55 2.49 -7.10 8.15
N ASP A 56 3.24 -6.11 8.63
CA ASP A 56 3.47 -5.88 10.06
C ASP A 56 2.13 -5.62 10.80
N LEU A 57 1.18 -4.94 10.14
CA LEU A 57 -0.18 -4.75 10.68
C LEU A 57 -0.92 -6.07 10.89
N ILE A 58 -0.75 -7.05 9.98
CA ILE A 58 -1.42 -8.35 10.05
C ILE A 58 -0.74 -9.25 11.10
N GLU A 59 0.59 -9.30 11.12
CA GLU A 59 1.38 -10.19 12.00
C GLU A 59 1.21 -9.85 13.51
N GLY A 60 0.75 -8.64 13.84
CA GLY A 60 0.42 -8.23 15.22
C GLY A 60 -1.07 -8.27 15.59
N HIS A 61 -1.98 -8.33 14.60
CA HIS A 61 -3.43 -8.18 14.79
C HIS A 61 -4.25 -9.38 14.28
N GLU A 62 -3.64 -10.56 14.16
CA GLU A 62 -4.26 -11.79 13.63
C GLU A 62 -5.63 -12.12 14.28
N SER A 63 -5.80 -11.83 15.59
CA SER A 63 -7.06 -12.04 16.29
C SER A 63 -8.12 -10.97 15.99
N MET A 64 -7.72 -9.71 15.86
CA MET A 64 -8.62 -8.56 15.64
C MET A 64 -9.16 -8.52 14.21
N ILE A 65 -8.29 -8.79 13.22
CA ILE A 65 -8.69 -8.87 11.80
C ILE A 65 -9.74 -9.98 11.61
N SER A 66 -9.62 -11.11 12.32
CA SER A 66 -10.61 -12.19 12.21
C SER A 66 -12.05 -11.80 12.58
N GLU A 67 -12.25 -10.83 13.49
CA GLU A 67 -13.59 -10.38 13.91
C GLU A 67 -14.14 -9.22 13.06
N GLN A 68 -13.29 -8.26 12.69
CA GLN A 68 -13.71 -7.12 11.84
C GLN A 68 -13.90 -7.54 10.37
N THR A 69 -13.06 -8.44 9.83
CA THR A 69 -13.21 -8.97 8.47
C THR A 69 -14.51 -9.75 8.29
N ALA A 70 -14.96 -10.49 9.32
CA ALA A 70 -16.23 -11.23 9.29
C ALA A 70 -17.48 -10.33 9.23
N LYS A 71 -17.40 -9.09 9.76
CA LYS A 71 -18.49 -8.12 9.72
C LYS A 71 -18.50 -7.27 8.45
N MET A 72 -17.34 -7.02 7.84
CA MET A 72 -17.24 -6.22 6.62
C MET A 72 -17.50 -7.03 5.34
N LEU A 73 -17.18 -8.33 5.33
CA LEU A 73 -17.17 -9.14 4.11
C LEU A 73 -18.19 -10.29 4.21
N GLY A 74 -19.42 -10.04 3.77
CA GLY A 74 -20.36 -11.12 3.49
C GLY A 74 -19.87 -12.02 2.34
N GLN A 75 -20.02 -13.33 2.54
CA GLN A 75 -19.87 -14.49 1.62
C GLN A 75 -18.77 -14.44 0.53
N ASP A 76 -17.92 -15.47 0.58
CA ASP A 76 -16.84 -15.86 -0.36
C ASP A 76 -15.44 -15.28 -0.08
N ASP A 77 -15.02 -15.47 1.16
CA ASP A 77 -13.84 -16.25 1.56
C ASP A 77 -12.65 -16.37 0.56
N ILE A 78 -11.76 -15.37 0.58
CA ILE A 78 -10.37 -15.46 0.08
C ILE A 78 -9.33 -15.29 1.21
N PHE A 79 -9.79 -14.86 2.39
CA PHE A 79 -8.97 -14.50 3.56
C PHE A 79 -9.43 -15.22 4.84
N SER A 80 -9.69 -16.52 4.74
CA SER A 80 -9.93 -17.38 5.91
C SER A 80 -8.69 -17.44 6.81
N ARG A 81 -8.88 -17.56 8.12
CA ARG A 81 -7.81 -17.58 9.14
C ARG A 81 -6.68 -18.60 8.88
N ALA A 82 -7.01 -19.78 8.34
CA ALA A 82 -6.02 -20.78 7.91
C ALA A 82 -5.33 -20.47 6.57
N MET A 83 -5.99 -19.70 5.70
CA MET A 83 -5.37 -19.14 4.50
C MET A 83 -4.45 -17.97 4.84
N ILE A 84 -4.77 -17.11 5.82
CA ILE A 84 -3.91 -16.01 6.26
C ILE A 84 -2.55 -16.53 6.74
N GLU A 85 -2.52 -17.53 7.62
CA GLU A 85 -1.27 -18.14 8.11
C GLU A 85 -0.40 -18.75 6.98
N THR A 86 -1.03 -19.21 5.89
CA THR A 86 -0.34 -19.85 4.74
C THR A 86 0.00 -18.85 3.62
N GLN A 87 -0.81 -17.79 3.48
CA GLN A 87 -0.61 -16.68 2.53
C GLN A 87 0.49 -15.73 3.04
N LEU A 88 0.57 -15.47 4.35
CA LEU A 88 1.64 -14.70 5.01
C LEU A 88 3.03 -15.25 4.64
N LYS A 89 3.19 -16.58 4.66
CA LYS A 89 4.46 -17.25 4.30
C LYS A 89 4.88 -17.12 2.83
N ASN A 90 3.99 -16.67 1.95
CA ASN A 90 4.24 -16.53 0.51
C ASN A 90 4.06 -15.08 0.02
N LEU A 91 4.03 -14.09 0.93
CA LEU A 91 3.79 -12.69 0.57
C LEU A 91 4.86 -12.12 -0.36
N ASP A 92 6.13 -12.48 -0.21
CA ASP A 92 7.20 -12.05 -1.13
C ASP A 92 6.93 -12.49 -2.58
N GLN A 93 6.37 -13.69 -2.76
CA GLN A 93 6.04 -14.21 -4.08
C GLN A 93 4.79 -13.52 -4.64
N GLN A 94 3.83 -13.21 -3.78
CA GLN A 94 2.63 -12.44 -4.16
C GLN A 94 2.98 -10.99 -4.50
N PHE A 95 3.91 -10.37 -3.78
CA PHE A 95 4.42 -9.03 -4.09
C PHE A 95 5.04 -8.99 -5.47
N LYS A 96 5.92 -9.95 -5.81
CA LYS A 96 6.49 -10.05 -7.16
C LYS A 96 5.43 -10.23 -8.23
N ALA A 97 4.45 -11.11 -8.01
CA ALA A 97 3.34 -11.30 -8.94
C ALA A 97 2.48 -10.03 -9.09
N LEU A 98 2.33 -9.24 -8.02
CA LEU A 98 1.59 -7.99 -8.02
C LEU A 98 2.39 -6.83 -8.62
N GLN A 99 3.72 -6.82 -8.51
CA GLN A 99 4.58 -5.90 -9.25
C GLN A 99 4.53 -6.16 -10.76
N GLU A 100 4.40 -7.43 -11.17
CA GLU A 100 4.24 -7.82 -12.58
C GLU A 100 2.85 -7.47 -13.13
N SER A 101 1.79 -7.83 -12.40
CA SER A 101 0.40 -7.62 -12.83
C SER A 101 -0.09 -6.19 -12.59
N GLY A 102 0.34 -5.58 -11.49
CA GLY A 102 -0.18 -4.32 -10.94
C GLY A 102 -1.58 -4.49 -10.35
N ILE A 103 -2.01 -3.53 -9.55
CA ILE A 103 -3.42 -3.41 -9.18
C ILE A 103 -4.18 -2.84 -10.39
N PRO A 104 -5.36 -3.35 -10.77
CA PRO A 104 -6.21 -2.73 -11.78
C PRO A 104 -6.53 -1.26 -11.44
N GLU A 105 -6.62 -0.41 -12.46
CA GLU A 105 -6.88 1.03 -12.26
C GLU A 105 -8.16 1.30 -11.46
N GLU A 106 -9.25 0.59 -11.77
CA GLU A 106 -10.51 0.67 -11.04
C GLU A 106 -10.35 0.32 -9.55
N GLY A 107 -9.50 -0.67 -9.24
CA GLY A 107 -9.18 -1.05 -7.87
C GLY A 107 -8.43 0.06 -7.12
N ARG A 108 -7.45 0.70 -7.78
CA ARG A 108 -6.74 1.85 -7.20
C ARG A 108 -7.66 3.04 -6.98
N ALA A 109 -8.50 3.36 -7.97
CA ALA A 109 -9.47 4.45 -7.84
C ALA A 109 -10.43 4.21 -6.67
N TYR A 110 -10.92 2.98 -6.52
CA TYR A 110 -11.77 2.59 -5.39
C TYR A 110 -11.04 2.75 -4.04
N MET A 111 -9.80 2.25 -3.92
CA MET A 111 -8.99 2.44 -2.70
C MET A 111 -8.82 3.91 -2.34
N GLY A 112 -8.47 4.75 -3.32
CA GLY A 112 -8.32 6.19 -3.10
C GLY A 112 -9.63 6.87 -2.68
N MET A 113 -10.76 6.49 -3.29
CA MET A 113 -12.09 6.98 -2.90
C MET A 113 -12.47 6.57 -1.48
N MET A 114 -12.06 5.38 -1.05
CA MET A 114 -12.30 4.92 0.32
C MET A 114 -11.41 5.65 1.34
N GLY A 115 -10.39 6.39 0.90
CA GLY A 115 -9.48 7.15 1.76
C GLY A 115 -8.10 6.49 1.94
N PHE A 116 -7.81 5.43 1.20
CA PHE A 116 -6.48 4.81 1.24
C PHE A 116 -5.44 5.75 0.63
N ARG A 117 -4.40 6.10 1.40
CA ARG A 117 -3.32 7.00 0.97
C ARG A 117 -1.99 6.57 1.57
N ILE A 118 -0.92 6.70 0.79
CA ILE A 118 0.44 6.39 1.21
C ILE A 118 1.23 7.69 1.23
N LYS A 119 1.73 8.10 2.39
CA LYS A 119 2.56 9.29 2.52
C LYS A 119 4.03 8.93 2.51
N ILE A 120 4.81 9.61 1.67
CA ILE A 120 6.26 9.43 1.57
C ILE A 120 7.01 10.74 1.81
N ASN A 121 8.23 10.64 2.33
CA ASN A 121 9.16 11.77 2.40
C ASN A 121 9.86 12.04 1.05
N VAL A 122 10.66 13.10 0.99
CA VAL A 122 11.48 13.45 -0.20
C VAL A 122 12.47 12.37 -0.65
N HIS A 123 12.79 11.39 0.19
CA HIS A 123 13.65 10.25 -0.13
C HIS A 123 12.89 9.03 -0.63
N GLY A 124 11.56 9.01 -0.48
CA GLY A 124 10.73 7.85 -0.79
C GLY A 124 10.52 6.91 0.38
N ASP A 125 10.89 7.31 1.59
CA ASP A 125 10.57 6.52 2.78
C ASP A 125 9.10 6.69 3.11
N VAL A 126 8.40 5.58 3.35
CA VAL A 126 6.99 5.60 3.75
C VAL A 126 6.91 6.07 5.19
N ILE A 127 6.22 7.19 5.41
CA ILE A 127 6.07 7.79 6.74
C ILE A 127 4.69 7.55 7.34
N ASP A 128 3.67 7.31 6.51
CA ASP A 128 2.32 7.02 6.95
C ASP A 128 1.53 6.25 5.87
N ILE A 129 0.59 5.41 6.31
CA ILE A 129 -0.35 4.71 5.44
C ILE A 129 -1.74 4.84 6.05
N GLU A 130 -2.56 5.69 5.45
CA GLU A 130 -3.94 5.87 5.85
C GLU A 130 -4.78 4.72 5.28
N GLN A 131 -5.44 3.96 6.16
CA GLN A 131 -6.33 2.87 5.77
C GLN A 131 -7.75 3.14 6.29
N PRO A 132 -8.78 3.08 5.43
CA PRO A 132 -10.14 3.30 5.87
C PRO A 132 -10.67 2.14 6.73
N GLY A 133 -11.17 2.48 7.92
CA GLY A 133 -11.81 1.54 8.84
C GLY A 133 -10.88 0.92 9.90
N VAL A 134 -9.59 1.25 9.88
CA VAL A 134 -8.69 1.02 11.02
C VAL A 134 -8.69 2.32 11.83
N GLU A 135 -9.49 2.37 12.88
CA GLU A 135 -9.32 3.40 13.91
C GLU A 135 -7.95 3.18 14.55
N ASP A 136 -7.13 4.22 14.64
CA ASP A 136 -5.87 4.19 15.37
C ASP A 136 -6.19 3.74 16.80
N PRO A 137 -5.67 2.61 17.30
CA PRO A 137 -5.91 2.17 18.68
C PRO A 137 -5.32 3.14 19.73
N GLY A 138 -4.78 4.29 19.32
CA GLY A 138 -4.26 5.36 20.17
C GLY A 138 -5.25 6.48 20.56
N ASP A 139 -6.48 6.53 20.04
CA ASP A 139 -7.44 7.62 20.28
C ASP A 139 -8.51 7.31 21.35
N GLU A 140 -8.26 6.36 22.26
CA GLU A 140 -8.95 6.25 23.55
C GLU A 140 -8.02 6.69 24.70
N ASP A 141 -7.82 8.00 24.85
CA ASP A 141 -7.56 8.64 26.16
C ASP A 141 -7.56 10.18 26.03
N ASN A 142 -8.76 10.78 26.13
CA ASN A 142 -8.94 12.12 26.72
C ASN A 142 -10.35 12.31 27.29
#